data_AF-A0A225VZ65-F1
#
_entry.id   AF-A0A225VZ65-F1
#
_cell.length_a   1.000
_cell.length_b   1.000
_cell.length_c   1.000
_cell.angle_alpha   90.00
_cell.angle_beta   90.00
_cell.angle_gamma   90.00
#
_symmetry.space_group_name_H-M   'P 1'
#
loop_
_entity.id
_entity.type
_entity.pdbx_description
1 polymer ?
#
loop_
_entity_poly.entity_id
_entity_poly.type
_entity_poly.pdbx_seq_one_letter_code
_entity_poly.pdbx_strand_id
1 'polypeptide(L)'
;MSFCQITLVIHALSVLFIGVVTVSTGVLAEDGTQSHLARSVVSGTNTIGKRFLRADTTDATDEGKSDDFVKEKLKLTGLSGVALTSNKNYKHFKKFVMIKTWNQLDAWRNTETPTYDVWRTLGFGNMNTWDDLMNAADTDAFKLYQQYADYFDNYAITKAFVDHKAISVLSGDTPWTERVARMVSWKENDKDELYVMVALGFDKLSPAALEANTNGKTFMIYWLLKHDNSLNTAQNTKDVLLNLRHLKNLSPTELTKLKNKDSLDTAQQRTKVLLRYLLDIKDLPRPQVVSNDKYQTYKYLYGLIKKQTTDEYTSNLLEALVPRL
;
A
#
# COMPACT_ATOMS: atom_id res chain seq x y z
N MET A 1 -34.53 1.60 -13.68
CA MET A 1 -34.07 0.40 -12.94
C MET A 1 -32.97 0.85 -11.98
N SER A 2 -33.34 1.56 -10.93
CA SER A 2 -33.80 1.13 -9.59
C SER A 2 -32.66 0.70 -8.67
N PHE A 3 -32.42 1.56 -7.68
CA PHE A 3 -31.46 1.53 -6.56
C PHE A 3 -31.29 0.18 -5.83
N CYS A 4 -32.17 -0.80 -6.06
CA CYS A 4 -32.10 -2.13 -5.45
C CYS A 4 -30.92 -3.01 -5.90
N GLN A 5 -30.33 -2.78 -7.08
CA GLN A 5 -29.25 -3.65 -7.58
C GLN A 5 -27.88 -3.31 -6.98
N ILE A 6 -27.67 -2.06 -6.53
CA ILE A 6 -26.42 -1.62 -5.88
C ILE A 6 -26.29 -2.24 -4.48
N THR A 7 -27.39 -2.34 -3.74
CA THR A 7 -27.41 -2.92 -2.39
C THR A 7 -27.09 -4.44 -2.39
N LEU A 8 -27.44 -5.15 -3.46
CA LEU A 8 -27.32 -6.61 -3.53
C LEU A 8 -25.88 -7.08 -3.81
N VAL A 9 -25.08 -6.29 -4.54
CA VAL A 9 -23.66 -6.59 -4.82
C VAL A 9 -22.77 -6.24 -3.62
N ILE A 10 -23.14 -5.21 -2.86
CA ILE A 10 -22.49 -4.86 -1.58
C ILE A 10 -22.68 -5.99 -0.53
N HIS A 11 -23.83 -6.66 -0.51
CA HIS A 11 -24.07 -7.81 0.37
C HIS A 11 -23.23 -9.05 -0.01
N ALA A 12 -22.98 -9.28 -1.32
CA ALA A 12 -22.14 -10.39 -1.76
C ALA A 12 -20.67 -10.23 -1.34
N LEU A 13 -20.16 -9.00 -1.26
CA LEU A 13 -18.81 -8.71 -0.74
C LEU A 13 -18.73 -8.82 0.78
N SER A 14 -19.80 -8.52 1.52
CA SER A 14 -19.79 -8.57 3.00
C SER A 14 -19.82 -10.01 3.56
N VAL A 15 -20.42 -10.98 2.85
CA VAL A 15 -20.37 -12.39 3.28
C VAL A 15 -18.97 -12.99 3.15
N LEU A 16 -18.13 -12.49 2.22
CA LEU A 16 -16.75 -12.99 2.06
C LEU A 16 -15.79 -12.47 3.15
N PHE A 17 -16.05 -11.28 3.72
CA PHE A 17 -15.17 -10.66 4.72
C PHE A 17 -15.45 -11.07 6.17
N ILE A 18 -16.70 -11.44 6.50
CA ILE A 18 -17.04 -11.89 7.88
C ILE A 18 -16.47 -13.29 8.17
N GLY A 19 -16.28 -14.14 7.16
CA GLY A 19 -15.75 -15.50 7.33
C GLY A 19 -14.27 -15.61 7.71
N VAL A 20 -13.48 -14.55 7.56
CA VAL A 20 -12.02 -14.58 7.81
C VAL A 20 -11.66 -14.08 9.23
N VAL A 21 -12.57 -13.40 9.93
CA VAL A 21 -12.24 -12.74 11.21
C VAL A 21 -12.65 -13.55 12.46
N THR A 22 -13.44 -14.62 12.34
CA THR A 22 -14.00 -15.34 13.51
C THR A 22 -13.30 -16.64 13.92
N VAL A 23 -12.01 -16.83 13.64
CA VAL A 23 -11.25 -17.95 14.23
C VAL A 23 -9.93 -17.46 14.80
N SER A 24 -9.96 -16.78 15.96
CA SER A 24 -8.93 -16.93 17.02
C SER A 24 -9.23 -16.03 18.24
N THR A 25 -10.29 -16.31 18.98
CA THR A 25 -10.38 -15.90 20.39
C THR A 25 -11.12 -16.97 21.19
N GLY A 26 -10.43 -18.05 21.52
CA GLY A 26 -10.80 -18.90 22.64
C GLY A 26 -10.12 -18.35 23.90
N VAL A 27 -10.85 -17.60 24.71
CA VAL A 27 -10.45 -17.23 26.07
C VAL A 27 -11.36 -17.99 27.03
N LEU A 28 -10.73 -18.83 27.86
CA LEU A 28 -11.31 -19.45 29.06
C LEU A 28 -11.59 -18.37 30.10
N ALA A 29 -12.72 -18.52 30.79
CA ALA A 29 -13.18 -17.70 31.90
C ALA A 29 -12.51 -18.09 33.23
N GLU A 30 -12.73 -17.22 34.23
CA GLU A 30 -12.46 -17.27 35.70
C GLU A 30 -11.46 -16.21 36.15
N ASP A 31 -11.59 -15.50 37.26
CA ASP A 31 -12.67 -15.24 38.24
C ASP A 31 -12.16 -14.02 39.06
N GLY A 32 -13.06 -13.29 39.70
CA GLY A 32 -12.75 -12.07 40.44
C GLY A 32 -11.87 -12.28 41.66
N THR A 33 -11.27 -11.18 42.16
CA THR A 33 -11.47 -10.66 43.53
C THR A 33 -10.47 -9.52 43.79
N GLN A 34 -11.01 -8.37 44.18
CA GLN A 34 -10.31 -7.24 44.77
C GLN A 34 -9.92 -7.56 46.22
N SER A 35 -8.66 -7.35 46.63
CA SER A 35 -8.34 -6.74 47.94
C SER A 35 -6.83 -6.56 48.21
N HIS A 36 -6.54 -5.40 48.79
CA HIS A 36 -5.56 -5.07 49.85
C HIS A 36 -4.04 -5.30 49.67
N LEU A 37 -3.33 -4.17 49.70
CA LEU A 37 -2.16 -3.86 50.53
C LEU A 37 -1.25 -5.03 50.96
N ALA A 38 -0.08 -5.11 50.33
CA ALA A 38 1.13 -5.59 50.99
C ALA A 38 2.33 -4.74 50.58
N ARG A 39 2.82 -3.94 51.54
CA ARG A 39 4.21 -3.47 51.55
C ARG A 39 5.11 -4.71 51.55
N SER A 40 5.92 -4.85 50.51
CA SER A 40 7.11 -5.71 50.55
C SER A 40 8.31 -4.90 50.07
N VAL A 41 9.19 -4.65 51.03
CA VAL A 41 10.56 -4.18 50.83
C VAL A 41 11.34 -5.37 50.29
N VAL A 42 12.06 -5.20 49.17
CA VAL A 42 13.38 -5.79 48.82
C VAL A 42 13.63 -5.73 47.29
N SER A 43 14.86 -5.34 46.95
CA SER A 43 15.56 -5.34 45.64
C SER A 43 15.37 -4.14 44.71
N GLY A 44 16.11 -3.07 45.03
CA GLY A 44 16.19 -1.82 44.27
C GLY A 44 17.07 -1.86 43.01
N THR A 45 16.71 -2.64 41.97
CA THR A 45 17.40 -2.53 40.66
C THR A 45 16.51 -2.42 39.43
N ASN A 46 15.20 -2.15 39.55
CA ASN A 46 14.32 -2.06 38.37
C ASN A 46 13.26 -0.95 38.40
N THR A 47 13.47 0.09 39.22
CA THR A 47 12.57 1.24 39.35
C THR A 47 12.71 2.24 38.19
N ILE A 48 13.89 2.31 37.55
CA ILE A 48 14.17 3.26 36.47
C ILE A 48 13.38 2.90 35.20
N GLY A 49 13.40 1.63 34.78
CA GLY A 49 12.68 1.17 33.58
C GLY A 49 11.15 1.29 33.68
N LYS A 50 10.57 1.07 34.88
CA LYS A 50 9.13 1.21 35.11
C LYS A 50 8.66 2.68 35.22
N ARG A 51 9.47 3.59 35.79
CA ARG A 51 9.16 5.03 35.80
C ARG A 51 9.36 5.69 34.43
N PHE A 52 10.31 5.23 33.62
CA PHE A 52 10.54 5.79 32.28
C PHE A 52 9.44 5.43 31.27
N LEU A 53 8.77 4.29 31.46
CA LEU A 53 7.67 3.81 30.60
C LEU A 53 6.29 4.24 31.09
N ARG A 54 6.19 4.87 32.28
CA ARG A 54 5.03 5.65 32.71
C ARG A 54 5.38 7.13 32.56
N ALA A 55 5.27 7.65 31.35
CA ALA A 55 5.10 9.08 31.19
C ALA A 55 3.60 9.34 31.37
N ASP A 56 3.25 9.97 32.49
CA ASP A 56 2.05 10.78 32.55
C ASP A 56 2.06 11.74 31.36
N THR A 57 0.94 11.79 30.66
CA THR A 57 0.67 12.46 29.39
C THR A 57 0.58 13.99 29.50
N THR A 58 1.31 14.63 30.42
CA THR A 58 1.06 16.06 30.71
C THR A 58 2.27 16.95 30.95
N ASP A 59 3.50 16.53 30.64
CA ASP A 59 4.62 17.48 30.67
C ASP A 59 5.71 17.19 29.64
N ALA A 60 6.14 18.28 28.97
CA ALA A 60 7.16 18.40 27.94
C ALA A 60 6.77 18.02 26.50
N THR A 61 6.78 19.04 25.63
CA THR A 61 7.20 19.01 24.21
C THR A 61 7.31 17.61 23.60
N ASP A 62 6.40 17.28 22.68
CA ASP A 62 6.36 16.04 21.88
C ASP A 62 7.63 15.76 21.03
N GLU A 63 8.71 16.52 21.22
CA GLU A 63 10.07 16.16 20.84
C GLU A 63 10.62 15.09 21.82
N GLY A 64 9.99 13.91 21.73
CA GLY A 64 10.29 12.73 22.52
C GLY A 64 11.77 12.38 22.49
N LYS A 65 12.33 12.23 23.70
CA LYS A 65 13.67 11.71 24.03
C LYS A 65 14.31 10.90 22.90
N SER A 66 15.48 11.35 22.41
CA SER A 66 16.20 10.67 21.33
C SER A 66 16.56 9.22 21.70
N ASP A 67 16.73 8.37 20.70
CA ASP A 67 17.17 6.99 20.88
C ASP A 67 18.50 6.94 21.67
N ASP A 68 19.41 7.87 21.38
CA ASP A 68 20.68 7.98 22.08
C ASP A 68 20.52 8.37 23.55
N PHE A 69 19.63 9.32 23.86
CA PHE A 69 19.32 9.66 25.24
C PHE A 69 18.77 8.46 26.01
N VAL A 70 17.85 7.69 25.40
CA VAL A 70 17.29 6.51 26.06
C VAL A 70 18.33 5.39 26.20
N LYS A 71 19.19 5.18 25.20
CA LYS A 71 20.33 4.25 25.29
C LYS A 71 21.28 4.63 26.41
N GLU A 72 21.62 5.91 26.56
CA GLU A 72 22.47 6.41 27.63
C GLU A 72 21.86 6.11 29.00
N LYS A 73 20.58 6.45 29.20
CA LYS A 73 19.87 6.19 30.46
C LYS A 73 19.74 4.70 30.78
N LEU A 74 19.63 3.86 29.76
CA LEU A 74 19.59 2.41 29.90
C LEU A 74 20.98 1.75 29.99
N LYS A 75 22.06 2.54 29.95
CA LYS A 75 23.46 2.08 29.93
C LYS A 75 23.74 1.12 28.77
N LEU A 76 23.22 1.47 27.60
CA LEU A 76 23.40 0.74 26.34
C LEU A 76 24.38 1.45 25.39
N THR A 77 24.89 2.62 25.75
CA THR A 77 25.88 3.35 24.95
C THR A 77 27.12 2.51 24.70
N GLY A 78 27.57 2.47 23.44
CA GLY A 78 28.75 1.69 23.03
C GLY A 78 28.51 0.18 22.87
N LEU A 79 27.32 -0.34 23.21
CA LEU A 79 26.96 -1.73 22.96
C LEU A 79 26.42 -1.90 21.53
N SER A 80 26.83 -2.97 20.86
CA SER A 80 26.34 -3.36 19.53
C SER A 80 26.23 -4.88 19.42
N GLY A 81 25.57 -5.35 18.34
CA GLY A 81 25.42 -6.79 18.04
C GLY A 81 24.91 -7.60 19.22
N VAL A 82 25.57 -8.73 19.50
CA VAL A 82 25.22 -9.66 20.59
C VAL A 82 25.33 -9.02 21.97
N ALA A 83 26.30 -8.11 22.17
CA ALA A 83 26.49 -7.45 23.46
C ALA A 83 25.31 -6.52 23.80
N LEU A 84 24.76 -5.83 22.79
CA LEU A 84 23.55 -5.03 22.95
C LEU A 84 22.33 -5.91 23.24
N THR A 85 22.09 -6.92 22.40
CA THR A 85 20.86 -7.73 22.48
C THR A 85 20.80 -8.61 23.72
N SER A 86 21.95 -9.03 24.26
CA SER A 86 22.05 -9.84 25.49
C SER A 86 21.94 -9.00 26.76
N ASN A 87 22.01 -7.66 26.68
CA ASN A 87 21.90 -6.81 27.84
C ASN A 87 20.47 -6.82 28.41
N LYS A 88 20.33 -7.05 29.72
CA LYS A 88 19.02 -7.09 30.41
C LYS A 88 18.15 -5.85 30.20
N ASN A 89 18.75 -4.69 29.92
CA ASN A 89 18.05 -3.42 29.68
C ASN A 89 17.60 -3.23 28.24
N TYR A 90 18.12 -4.03 27.29
CA TYR A 90 17.76 -3.92 25.88
C TYR A 90 16.26 -4.10 25.62
N LYS A 91 15.59 -4.97 26.38
CA LYS A 91 14.13 -5.15 26.30
C LYS A 91 13.34 -3.85 26.56
N HIS A 92 13.86 -2.96 27.42
CA HIS A 92 13.23 -1.68 27.71
C HIS A 92 13.44 -0.69 26.57
N PHE A 93 14.64 -0.69 25.98
CA PHE A 93 14.91 0.09 24.78
C PHE A 93 14.03 -0.36 23.61
N LYS A 94 13.91 -1.67 23.38
CA LYS A 94 13.01 -2.24 22.36
C LYS A 94 11.56 -1.80 22.58
N LYS A 95 11.06 -1.83 23.82
CA LYS A 95 9.71 -1.36 24.16
C LYS A 95 9.55 0.14 23.93
N PHE A 96 10.57 0.94 24.24
CA PHE A 96 10.56 2.38 23.96
C PHE A 96 10.45 2.66 22.46
N VAL A 97 11.33 2.06 21.64
CA VAL A 97 11.30 2.21 20.18
C VAL A 97 9.94 1.80 19.63
N MET A 98 9.41 0.65 20.09
CA MET A 98 8.07 0.19 19.70
C MET A 98 6.99 1.24 19.99
N ILE A 99 6.91 1.76 21.23
CA ILE A 99 5.91 2.78 21.60
C ILE A 99 6.08 4.05 20.78
N LYS A 100 7.31 4.52 20.57
CA LYS A 100 7.60 5.69 19.75
C LYS A 100 7.09 5.50 18.31
N THR A 101 7.37 4.36 17.69
CA THR A 101 6.88 4.01 16.34
C THR A 101 5.35 3.95 16.30
N TRP A 102 4.70 3.35 17.30
CA TRP A 102 3.24 3.30 17.38
C TRP A 102 2.61 4.70 17.52
N ASN A 103 3.15 5.55 18.38
CA ASN A 103 2.66 6.92 18.55
C ASN A 103 2.81 7.73 17.26
N GLN A 104 3.92 7.55 16.54
CA GLN A 104 4.14 8.20 15.25
C GLN A 104 3.14 7.73 14.19
N LEU A 105 2.91 6.42 14.09
CA LEU A 105 1.85 5.88 13.23
C LEU A 105 0.49 6.46 13.62
N ASP A 106 0.14 6.44 14.90
CA ASP A 106 -1.16 6.91 15.39
C ASP A 106 -1.37 8.40 15.08
N ALA A 107 -0.35 9.23 15.27
CA ALA A 107 -0.39 10.64 14.90
C ALA A 107 -0.68 10.84 13.40
N TRP A 108 0.02 10.12 12.51
CA TRP A 108 -0.26 10.20 11.08
C TRP A 108 -1.64 9.68 10.71
N ARG A 109 -2.10 8.61 11.35
CA ARG A 109 -3.42 8.02 11.13
C ARG A 109 -4.54 8.97 11.54
N ASN A 110 -4.45 9.55 12.73
CA ASN A 110 -5.44 10.47 13.29
C ASN A 110 -5.56 11.77 12.49
N THR A 111 -4.48 12.18 11.84
CA THR A 111 -4.44 13.38 10.99
C THR A 111 -4.64 13.07 9.51
N GLU A 112 -4.78 11.79 9.15
CA GLU A 112 -4.90 11.32 7.76
C GLU A 112 -3.79 11.88 6.86
N THR A 113 -2.57 11.92 7.39
CA THR A 113 -1.42 12.55 6.71
C THR A 113 -1.23 11.94 5.31
N PRO A 114 -1.13 12.74 4.23
CA PRO A 114 -0.87 12.21 2.89
C PRO A 114 0.39 11.34 2.85
N THR A 115 0.38 10.24 2.07
CA THR A 115 1.53 9.32 1.99
C THR A 115 2.82 10.02 1.54
N TYR A 116 2.70 11.04 0.68
CA TYR A 116 3.83 11.85 0.23
C TYR A 116 4.48 12.65 1.37
N ASP A 117 3.69 13.18 2.30
CA ASP A 117 4.21 13.94 3.45
C ASP A 117 4.90 12.99 4.44
N VAL A 118 4.35 11.80 4.65
CA VAL A 118 5.02 10.74 5.44
C VAL A 118 6.31 10.29 4.76
N TRP A 119 6.30 10.08 3.44
CA TRP A 119 7.49 9.73 2.65
C TRP A 119 8.62 10.76 2.85
N ARG A 120 8.30 12.05 2.78
CA ARG A 120 9.26 13.14 3.02
C ARG A 120 9.73 13.19 4.47
N THR A 121 8.82 13.03 5.43
CA THR A 121 9.13 13.05 6.87
C THR A 121 10.12 11.94 7.24
N LEU A 122 10.05 10.81 6.57
CA LEU A 122 10.96 9.68 6.74
C LEU A 122 12.31 9.85 6.02
N GLY A 123 12.56 11.02 5.42
CA GLY A 123 13.83 11.34 4.77
C GLY A 123 13.95 10.83 3.33
N PHE A 124 12.87 10.33 2.75
CA PHE A 124 12.89 9.73 1.40
C PHE A 124 12.63 10.75 0.27
N GLY A 125 12.40 12.02 0.61
CA GLY A 125 12.09 13.08 -0.36
C GLY A 125 13.17 13.35 -1.40
N ASN A 126 14.43 12.96 -1.12
CA ASN A 126 15.57 13.14 -2.02
C ASN A 126 15.98 11.86 -2.77
N MET A 127 15.21 10.77 -2.66
CA MET A 127 15.51 9.52 -3.37
C MET A 127 15.18 9.64 -4.84
N ASN A 128 16.17 9.38 -5.69
CA ASN A 128 16.06 9.59 -7.13
C ASN A 128 16.49 8.40 -7.98
N THR A 129 17.04 7.35 -7.37
CA THR A 129 17.55 6.16 -8.07
C THR A 129 16.91 4.87 -7.55
N TRP A 130 17.01 3.80 -8.35
CA TRP A 130 16.65 2.45 -7.88
C TRP A 130 17.55 1.98 -6.74
N ASP A 131 18.81 2.38 -6.74
CA ASP A 131 19.76 1.96 -5.72
C ASP A 131 19.44 2.64 -4.38
N ASP A 132 18.95 3.89 -4.38
CA ASP A 132 18.41 4.55 -3.18
C ASP A 132 17.27 3.74 -2.56
N LEU A 133 16.30 3.30 -3.38
CA LEU A 133 15.18 2.47 -2.94
C LEU A 133 15.65 1.10 -2.42
N MET A 134 16.57 0.45 -3.12
CA MET A 134 17.12 -0.85 -2.71
C MET A 134 17.87 -0.76 -1.38
N ASN A 135 18.63 0.30 -1.17
CA ASN A 135 19.33 0.56 0.09
C ASN A 135 18.35 0.87 1.23
N ALA A 136 17.24 1.55 0.92
CA ALA A 136 16.22 1.89 1.90
C ALA A 136 15.31 0.71 2.28
N ALA A 137 15.11 -0.26 1.41
CA ALA A 137 14.10 -1.32 1.54
C ALA A 137 14.13 -2.07 2.89
N ASP A 138 15.32 -2.31 3.44
CA ASP A 138 15.47 -3.05 4.71
C ASP A 138 15.44 -2.15 5.95
N THR A 139 15.44 -0.83 5.78
CA THR A 139 15.45 0.13 6.88
C THR A 139 14.12 0.12 7.63
N ASP A 140 14.18 0.42 8.93
CA ASP A 140 12.97 0.54 9.76
C ASP A 140 12.07 1.69 9.28
N ALA A 141 12.65 2.77 8.73
CA ALA A 141 11.90 3.87 8.14
C ALA A 141 11.09 3.41 6.91
N PHE A 142 11.64 2.57 6.03
CA PHE A 142 10.90 2.11 4.85
C PHE A 142 9.79 1.14 5.25
N LYS A 143 10.05 0.24 6.20
CA LYS A 143 9.02 -0.64 6.78
C LYS A 143 7.90 0.15 7.45
N LEU A 144 8.24 1.22 8.16
CA LEU A 144 7.28 2.14 8.77
C LEU A 144 6.41 2.83 7.72
N TYR A 145 7.02 3.29 6.61
CA TYR A 145 6.28 3.82 5.47
C TYR A 145 5.32 2.77 4.88
N GLN A 146 5.78 1.53 4.66
CA GLN A 146 4.95 0.45 4.10
C GLN A 146 3.73 0.16 4.99
N GLN A 147 3.91 0.11 6.32
CA GLN A 147 2.82 -0.06 7.29
C GLN A 147 1.83 1.10 7.26
N TYR A 148 2.32 2.34 7.12
CA TYR A 148 1.46 3.50 7.01
C TYR A 148 0.68 3.53 5.69
N ALA A 149 1.36 3.25 4.57
CA ALA A 149 0.75 3.21 3.24
C ALA A 149 -0.37 2.15 3.16
N ASP A 150 -0.15 0.97 3.76
CA ASP A 150 -1.17 -0.08 3.85
C ASP A 150 -2.40 0.38 4.66
N TYR A 151 -2.18 0.99 5.83
CA TYR A 151 -3.25 1.57 6.62
C TYR A 151 -4.03 2.62 5.82
N PHE A 152 -3.31 3.56 5.19
CA PHE A 152 -3.91 4.66 4.43
C PHE A 152 -4.83 4.12 3.34
N ASP A 153 -4.41 3.05 2.65
CA ASP A 153 -5.21 2.38 1.63
C ASP A 153 -6.44 1.67 2.19
N ASN A 154 -6.27 0.90 3.27
CA ASN A 154 -7.39 0.22 3.92
C ASN A 154 -8.42 1.21 4.46
N TYR A 155 -7.93 2.32 5.03
CA TYR A 155 -8.78 3.38 5.53
C TYR A 155 -9.55 4.10 4.41
N ALA A 156 -8.91 4.34 3.27
CA ALA A 156 -9.58 4.89 2.08
C ALA A 156 -10.69 3.95 1.57
N ILE A 157 -10.46 2.63 1.56
CA ILE A 157 -11.49 1.63 1.23
C ILE A 157 -12.66 1.70 2.22
N THR A 158 -12.37 1.69 3.53
CA THR A 158 -13.40 1.79 4.57
C THR A 158 -14.22 3.07 4.42
N LYS A 159 -13.58 4.23 4.22
CA LYS A 159 -14.27 5.51 4.02
C LYS A 159 -15.11 5.56 2.76
N ALA A 160 -14.64 4.98 1.66
CA ALA A 160 -15.42 4.90 0.43
C ALA A 160 -16.70 4.08 0.62
N PHE A 161 -16.62 3.01 1.42
CA PHE A 161 -17.74 2.12 1.67
C PHE A 161 -18.73 2.65 2.73
N VAL A 162 -18.21 3.15 3.86
CA VAL A 162 -18.99 3.56 5.03
C VAL A 162 -19.44 5.02 4.94
N ASP A 163 -18.53 5.92 4.57
CA ASP A 163 -18.78 7.37 4.56
C ASP A 163 -19.16 7.90 3.18
N HIS A 164 -19.16 7.05 2.15
CA HIS A 164 -19.32 7.43 0.74
C HIS A 164 -18.33 8.53 0.30
N LYS A 165 -17.13 8.55 0.88
CA LYS A 165 -16.10 9.53 0.56
C LYS A 165 -15.29 9.10 -0.67
N ALA A 166 -14.92 10.07 -1.48
CA ALA A 166 -14.06 9.82 -2.63
C ALA A 166 -12.65 9.40 -2.16
N ILE A 167 -12.11 8.35 -2.77
CA ILE A 167 -10.72 7.94 -2.58
C ILE A 167 -9.80 8.98 -3.22
N SER A 168 -8.75 9.37 -2.50
CA SER A 168 -7.73 10.29 -3.00
C SER A 168 -6.98 9.67 -4.18
N VAL A 169 -6.73 10.46 -5.22
CA VAL A 169 -6.01 10.02 -6.41
C VAL A 169 -4.52 10.27 -6.22
N LEU A 170 -3.69 9.29 -6.55
CA LEU A 170 -2.24 9.44 -6.60
C LEU A 170 -1.88 10.47 -7.69
N SER A 171 -1.41 11.63 -7.25
CA SER A 171 -1.13 12.79 -8.11
C SER A 171 -0.03 12.51 -9.13
N GLY A 172 -0.03 13.26 -10.24
CA GLY A 172 1.09 13.29 -11.18
C GLY A 172 2.39 13.79 -10.55
N ASP A 173 2.29 14.63 -9.52
CA ASP A 173 3.45 15.21 -8.81
C ASP A 173 4.08 14.25 -7.79
N THR A 174 3.45 13.09 -7.55
CA THR A 174 4.02 12.04 -6.70
C THR A 174 5.37 11.59 -7.26
N PRO A 175 6.47 11.66 -6.48
CA PRO A 175 7.77 11.19 -6.92
C PRO A 175 7.69 9.75 -7.42
N TRP A 176 8.44 9.46 -8.49
CA TRP A 176 8.42 8.13 -9.07
C TRP A 176 8.86 7.05 -8.05
N THR A 177 9.73 7.40 -7.10
CA THR A 177 10.21 6.54 -6.02
C THR A 177 9.12 6.21 -5.01
N GLU A 178 8.34 7.21 -4.57
CA GLU A 178 7.16 6.96 -3.71
C GLU A 178 6.14 6.08 -4.44
N ARG A 179 5.87 6.36 -5.71
CA ARG A 179 4.95 5.55 -6.54
C ARG A 179 5.40 4.09 -6.64
N VAL A 180 6.70 3.84 -6.75
CA VAL A 180 7.25 2.48 -6.68
C VAL A 180 7.04 1.87 -5.29
N ALA A 181 7.31 2.61 -4.21
CA ALA A 181 7.06 2.14 -2.86
C ALA A 181 5.57 1.85 -2.58
N ARG A 182 4.65 2.59 -3.20
CA ARG A 182 3.21 2.33 -3.18
C ARG A 182 2.86 1.03 -3.91
N MET A 183 3.45 0.77 -5.09
CA MET A 183 3.27 -0.51 -5.79
C MET A 183 3.79 -1.69 -4.97
N VAL A 184 4.91 -1.53 -4.26
CA VAL A 184 5.42 -2.54 -3.32
C VAL A 184 4.38 -2.81 -2.24
N SER A 185 3.86 -1.77 -1.58
CA SER A 185 2.81 -1.89 -0.56
C SER A 185 1.57 -2.62 -1.11
N TRP A 186 1.13 -2.26 -2.32
CA TRP A 186 -0.02 -2.88 -2.96
C TRP A 186 0.20 -4.35 -3.29
N LYS A 187 1.43 -4.74 -3.66
CA LYS A 187 1.77 -6.13 -3.97
C LYS A 187 1.91 -6.97 -2.70
N GLU A 188 2.60 -6.45 -1.69
CA GLU A 188 2.85 -7.17 -0.44
C GLU A 188 1.56 -7.39 0.36
N ASN A 189 0.61 -6.44 0.30
CA ASN A 189 -0.66 -6.50 1.01
C ASN A 189 -1.83 -6.96 0.11
N ASP A 190 -1.53 -7.58 -1.04
CA ASP A 190 -2.49 -8.12 -2.01
C ASP A 190 -3.70 -7.20 -2.31
N LYS A 191 -3.44 -5.91 -2.55
CA LYS A 191 -4.53 -4.94 -2.77
C LYS A 191 -5.40 -5.33 -3.95
N ASP A 192 -6.70 -5.04 -3.86
CA ASP A 192 -7.61 -5.35 -4.95
C ASP A 192 -7.35 -4.45 -6.17
N GLU A 193 -7.48 -5.02 -7.38
CA GLU A 193 -7.27 -4.26 -8.62
C GLU A 193 -8.22 -3.09 -8.76
N LEU A 194 -9.48 -3.26 -8.35
CA LEU A 194 -10.48 -2.21 -8.42
C LEU A 194 -10.06 -1.03 -7.53
N TYR A 195 -9.54 -1.32 -6.33
CA TYR A 195 -8.99 -0.29 -5.46
C TYR A 195 -7.83 0.44 -6.13
N VAL A 196 -6.84 -0.28 -6.67
CA VAL A 196 -5.68 0.33 -7.32
C VAL A 196 -6.10 1.19 -8.52
N MET A 197 -7.08 0.77 -9.31
CA MET A 197 -7.63 1.59 -10.39
C MET A 197 -8.24 2.91 -9.89
N VAL A 198 -9.03 2.88 -8.81
CA VAL A 198 -9.63 4.08 -8.22
C VAL A 198 -8.56 4.99 -7.60
N ALA A 199 -7.58 4.43 -6.88
CA ALA A 199 -6.45 5.18 -6.33
C ALA A 199 -5.59 5.84 -7.43
N LEU A 200 -5.61 5.28 -8.64
CA LEU A 200 -4.98 5.83 -9.84
C LEU A 200 -5.94 6.72 -10.66
N GLY A 201 -7.16 6.97 -10.19
CA GLY A 201 -8.12 7.91 -10.76
C GLY A 201 -8.79 7.42 -12.04
N PHE A 202 -8.89 6.12 -12.27
CA PHE A 202 -9.46 5.57 -13.50
C PHE A 202 -10.96 5.85 -13.67
N ASP A 203 -11.65 6.12 -12.57
CA ASP A 203 -13.05 6.54 -12.51
C ASP A 203 -13.26 8.05 -12.75
N LYS A 204 -12.19 8.84 -12.68
CA LYS A 204 -12.27 10.32 -12.64
C LYS A 204 -11.51 11.02 -13.76
N LEU A 205 -10.42 10.43 -14.21
CA LEU A 205 -9.47 11.05 -15.13
C LEU A 205 -9.76 10.65 -16.57
N SER A 206 -9.57 11.60 -17.49
CA SER A 206 -9.59 11.33 -18.93
C SER A 206 -8.37 10.48 -19.34
N PRO A 207 -8.42 9.80 -20.50
CA PRO A 207 -7.27 9.07 -21.03
C PRO A 207 -6.00 9.92 -21.13
N ALA A 208 -6.12 11.17 -21.59
CA ALA A 208 -5.00 12.09 -21.70
C ALA A 208 -4.38 12.42 -20.34
N ALA A 209 -5.20 12.62 -19.30
CA ALA A 209 -4.72 12.86 -17.94
C ALA A 209 -4.04 11.61 -17.35
N LEU A 210 -4.58 10.42 -17.59
CA LEU A 210 -4.01 9.14 -17.16
C LEU A 210 -2.67 8.81 -17.83
N GLU A 211 -2.50 9.26 -19.06
CA GLU A 211 -1.24 9.16 -19.79
C GLU A 211 -0.21 10.17 -19.25
N ALA A 212 -0.61 11.44 -19.13
CA ALA A 212 0.26 12.51 -18.65
C ALA A 212 0.79 12.26 -17.23
N ASN A 213 -0.03 11.72 -16.32
CA ASN A 213 0.39 11.42 -14.95
C ASN A 213 1.01 10.02 -14.78
N THR A 214 1.17 9.25 -15.85
CA THR A 214 1.71 7.89 -15.87
C THR A 214 0.91 6.84 -15.08
N ASN A 215 -0.32 7.14 -14.66
CA ASN A 215 -1.16 6.23 -13.88
C ASN A 215 -1.54 4.98 -14.68
N GLY A 216 -1.77 5.11 -16.00
CA GLY A 216 -1.99 3.96 -16.88
C GLY A 216 -0.80 2.98 -16.87
N LYS A 217 0.43 3.49 -17.04
CA LYS A 217 1.65 2.67 -16.99
C LYS A 217 1.87 2.06 -15.60
N THR A 218 1.55 2.80 -14.54
CA THR A 218 1.63 2.33 -13.14
C THR A 218 0.73 1.12 -12.93
N PHE A 219 -0.54 1.21 -13.34
CA PHE A 219 -1.49 0.10 -13.23
C PHE A 219 -1.04 -1.13 -14.01
N MET A 220 -0.58 -0.96 -15.26
CA MET A 220 -0.12 -2.08 -16.09
C MET A 220 1.03 -2.85 -15.42
N ILE A 221 2.00 -2.13 -14.84
CA ILE A 221 3.14 -2.74 -14.15
C ILE A 221 2.67 -3.47 -12.89
N TYR A 222 1.79 -2.86 -12.10
CA TYR A 222 1.18 -3.50 -10.93
C TYR A 222 0.40 -4.77 -11.32
N TRP A 223 -0.39 -4.70 -12.40
CA TRP A 223 -1.18 -5.83 -12.91
C TRP A 223 -0.28 -6.99 -13.33
N LEU A 224 0.81 -6.74 -14.06
CA LEU A 224 1.80 -7.76 -14.40
C LEU A 224 2.45 -8.36 -13.14
N LEU A 225 2.84 -7.52 -12.18
CA LEU A 225 3.44 -7.96 -10.93
C LEU A 225 2.49 -8.85 -10.09
N LYS A 226 1.18 -8.60 -10.15
CA LYS A 226 0.15 -9.37 -9.44
C LYS A 226 -0.16 -10.71 -10.11
N HIS A 227 -0.22 -10.73 -11.45
CA HIS A 227 -0.77 -11.88 -12.20
C HIS A 227 0.26 -12.75 -12.91
N ASP A 228 1.45 -12.23 -13.21
CA ASP A 228 2.51 -13.07 -13.79
C ASP A 228 3.16 -13.91 -12.68
N ASN A 229 2.83 -15.21 -12.68
CA ASN A 229 3.36 -16.16 -11.70
C ASN A 229 4.90 -16.20 -11.67
N SER A 230 5.58 -15.86 -12.77
CA SER A 230 7.05 -15.77 -12.78
C SER A 230 7.61 -14.62 -11.94
N LEU A 231 6.79 -13.60 -11.68
CA LEU A 231 7.12 -12.44 -10.84
C LEU A 231 6.56 -12.57 -9.41
N ASN A 232 5.68 -13.55 -9.18
CA ASN A 232 5.02 -13.79 -7.89
C ASN A 232 5.86 -14.67 -6.95
N THR A 233 7.09 -15.03 -7.33
CA THR A 233 8.04 -15.76 -6.49
C THR A 233 8.80 -14.86 -5.51
N ALA A 234 8.60 -13.54 -5.57
CA ALA A 234 9.21 -12.58 -4.66
C ALA A 234 8.89 -12.91 -3.19
N GLN A 235 9.93 -13.09 -2.38
CA GLN A 235 9.80 -13.49 -0.97
C GLN A 235 9.92 -12.28 -0.02
N ASN A 236 10.47 -11.17 -0.51
CA ASN A 236 10.70 -9.97 0.28
C ASN A 236 10.58 -8.69 -0.57
N THR A 237 10.60 -7.54 0.11
CA THR A 237 10.52 -6.20 -0.46
C THR A 237 11.54 -5.92 -1.56
N LYS A 238 12.79 -6.38 -1.41
CA LYS A 238 13.84 -6.19 -2.41
C LYS A 238 13.57 -6.99 -3.68
N ASP A 239 13.04 -8.20 -3.57
CA ASP A 239 12.66 -9.00 -4.74
C ASP A 239 11.55 -8.30 -5.54
N VAL A 240 10.56 -7.72 -4.85
CA VAL A 240 9.50 -6.93 -5.48
C VAL A 240 10.08 -5.70 -6.18
N LEU A 241 11.01 -4.98 -5.55
CA LEU A 241 11.70 -3.85 -6.16
C LEU A 241 12.52 -4.24 -7.39
N LEU A 242 13.20 -5.39 -7.37
CA LEU A 242 13.94 -5.91 -8.53
C LEU A 242 13.00 -6.24 -9.70
N ASN A 243 11.86 -6.87 -9.43
CA ASN A 243 10.84 -7.15 -10.44
C ASN A 243 10.26 -5.85 -11.02
N LEU A 244 9.99 -4.85 -10.18
CA LEU A 244 9.53 -3.53 -10.62
C LEU A 244 10.59 -2.80 -11.47
N ARG A 245 11.87 -2.88 -11.09
CA ARG A 245 13.00 -2.34 -11.86
C ARG A 245 13.08 -2.98 -13.23
N HIS A 246 12.98 -4.31 -13.30
CA HIS A 246 12.96 -5.04 -14.56
C HIS A 246 11.78 -4.61 -15.44
N LEU A 247 10.55 -4.67 -14.93
CA LEU A 247 9.34 -4.28 -15.66
C LEU A 247 9.36 -2.83 -16.18
N LYS A 248 9.91 -1.88 -15.39
CA LYS A 248 10.04 -0.47 -15.79
C LYS A 248 10.99 -0.27 -16.97
N ASN A 249 12.00 -1.13 -17.10
CA ASN A 249 13.04 -1.03 -18.12
C ASN A 249 12.73 -1.81 -19.41
N LEU A 250 11.65 -2.59 -19.43
CA LEU A 250 11.23 -3.31 -20.63
C LEU A 250 10.77 -2.35 -21.74
N SER A 251 11.12 -2.70 -22.97
CA SER A 251 10.60 -2.05 -24.17
C SER A 251 9.10 -2.34 -24.36
N PRO A 252 8.37 -1.51 -25.15
CA PRO A 252 6.97 -1.78 -25.49
C PRO A 252 6.74 -3.16 -26.10
N THR A 253 7.67 -3.65 -26.92
CA THR A 253 7.62 -4.98 -27.53
C THR A 253 7.72 -6.10 -26.49
N GLU A 254 8.63 -5.97 -25.53
CA GLU A 254 8.80 -6.97 -24.46
C GLU A 254 7.60 -6.99 -23.51
N LEU A 255 7.08 -5.82 -23.14
CA LEU A 255 5.85 -5.71 -22.37
C LEU A 255 4.67 -6.38 -23.09
N THR A 256 4.59 -6.22 -24.42
CA THR A 256 3.56 -6.87 -25.24
C THR A 256 3.71 -8.39 -25.23
N LYS A 257 4.93 -8.91 -25.33
CA LYS A 257 5.19 -10.35 -25.19
C LYS A 257 4.73 -10.89 -23.83
N LEU A 258 5.00 -10.15 -22.74
CA LEU A 258 4.55 -10.54 -21.40
C LEU A 258 3.02 -10.59 -21.30
N LYS A 259 2.32 -9.55 -21.76
CA LYS A 259 0.86 -9.48 -21.75
C LYS A 259 0.19 -10.56 -22.59
N ASN A 260 0.87 -11.04 -23.62
CA ASN A 260 0.34 -12.04 -24.54
C ASN A 260 0.48 -13.50 -24.04
N LYS A 261 1.07 -13.72 -22.86
CA LYS A 261 1.13 -15.04 -22.23
C LYS A 261 -0.28 -15.56 -21.94
N ASP A 262 -0.57 -16.78 -22.38
CA ASP A 262 -1.88 -17.41 -22.18
C ASP A 262 -2.23 -17.59 -20.69
N SER A 263 -1.22 -17.67 -19.82
CA SER A 263 -1.40 -17.70 -18.36
C SER A 263 -2.12 -16.46 -17.80
N LEU A 264 -2.20 -15.36 -18.57
CA LEU A 264 -2.84 -14.11 -18.16
C LEU A 264 -4.27 -13.95 -18.69
N ASP A 265 -4.78 -14.85 -19.52
CA ASP A 265 -6.10 -14.71 -20.16
C ASP A 265 -7.23 -14.57 -19.11
N THR A 266 -7.19 -15.39 -18.06
CA THR A 266 -8.16 -15.32 -16.94
C THR A 266 -8.10 -13.98 -16.23
N ALA A 267 -6.89 -13.50 -15.94
CA ALA A 267 -6.70 -12.19 -15.30
C ALA A 267 -7.23 -11.07 -16.19
N GLN A 268 -6.96 -11.10 -17.50
CA GLN A 268 -7.46 -10.12 -18.45
C GLN A 268 -9.00 -10.08 -18.50
N GLN A 269 -9.67 -11.24 -18.50
CA GLN A 269 -11.14 -11.27 -18.49
C GLN A 269 -11.71 -10.75 -17.17
N ARG A 270 -11.09 -11.09 -16.02
CA ARG A 270 -11.49 -10.54 -14.72
C ARG A 270 -11.35 -9.02 -14.72
N THR A 271 -10.19 -8.49 -15.11
CA THR A 271 -9.94 -7.05 -15.12
C THR A 271 -10.84 -6.32 -16.13
N LYS A 272 -11.18 -6.94 -17.27
CA LYS A 272 -12.18 -6.41 -18.21
C LYS A 272 -13.54 -6.19 -17.55
N VAL A 273 -14.00 -7.14 -16.73
CA VAL A 273 -15.27 -7.02 -15.99
C VAL A 273 -15.18 -5.90 -14.96
N LEU A 274 -14.07 -5.81 -14.22
CA LEU A 274 -13.82 -4.75 -13.24
C LEU A 274 -13.85 -3.36 -13.89
N LEU A 275 -13.20 -3.17 -15.04
CA LEU A 275 -13.21 -1.90 -15.77
C LEU A 275 -14.62 -1.49 -16.21
N ARG A 276 -15.44 -2.44 -16.69
CA ARG A 276 -16.83 -2.15 -17.06
C ARG A 276 -17.67 -1.77 -15.85
N TYR A 277 -17.42 -2.40 -14.70
CA TYR A 277 -18.08 -2.05 -13.45
C TYR A 277 -17.66 -0.66 -12.96
N LEU A 278 -16.36 -0.39 -12.90
CA LEU A 278 -15.79 0.90 -12.48
C LEU A 278 -16.34 2.08 -13.29
N LEU A 279 -16.52 1.88 -14.59
CA LEU A 279 -16.98 2.93 -15.50
C LEU A 279 -18.51 2.94 -15.68
N ASP A 280 -19.27 2.14 -14.93
CA ASP A 280 -20.74 2.07 -15.01
C ASP A 280 -21.26 1.73 -16.44
N ILE A 281 -20.56 0.82 -17.13
CA ILE A 281 -20.90 0.35 -18.48
C ILE A 281 -21.08 -1.18 -18.56
N LYS A 282 -21.21 -1.84 -17.40
CA LYS A 282 -21.34 -3.30 -17.28
C LYS A 282 -22.64 -3.80 -17.90
N ASP A 283 -23.75 -3.14 -17.59
CA ASP A 283 -25.09 -3.61 -17.96
C ASP A 283 -25.61 -2.95 -19.25
N LEU A 284 -24.81 -2.06 -19.85
CA LEU A 284 -25.15 -1.42 -21.11
C LEU A 284 -25.04 -2.42 -22.28
N PRO A 285 -26.04 -2.46 -23.18
CA PRO A 285 -25.93 -3.12 -24.47
C PRO A 285 -24.75 -2.58 -25.29
N ARG A 286 -24.18 -3.42 -26.15
CA ARG A 286 -22.98 -3.07 -26.94
C ARG A 286 -23.10 -1.73 -27.70
N PRO A 287 -24.22 -1.40 -28.38
CA PRO A 287 -24.35 -0.10 -29.04
C PRO A 287 -24.29 1.08 -28.07
N GLN A 288 -24.89 0.95 -26.89
CA GLN A 288 -24.91 1.99 -25.85
C GLN A 288 -23.55 2.16 -25.18
N VAL A 289 -22.79 1.07 -25.04
CA VAL A 289 -21.40 1.15 -24.55
C VAL A 289 -20.56 2.02 -25.48
N VAL A 290 -20.65 1.85 -26.80
CA VAL A 290 -19.82 2.60 -27.76
C VAL A 290 -20.14 4.10 -27.76
N SER A 291 -21.40 4.47 -27.50
CA SER A 291 -21.83 5.87 -27.39
C SER A 291 -21.60 6.49 -26.00
N ASN A 292 -21.14 5.72 -25.02
CA ASN A 292 -20.92 6.20 -23.66
C ASN A 292 -19.64 7.06 -23.59
N ASP A 293 -19.68 8.17 -22.87
CA ASP A 293 -18.56 9.10 -22.69
C ASP A 293 -17.33 8.44 -22.05
N LYS A 294 -17.55 7.46 -21.16
CA LYS A 294 -16.49 6.67 -20.51
C LYS A 294 -15.95 5.55 -21.38
N TYR A 295 -16.50 5.31 -22.57
CA TYR A 295 -16.03 4.25 -23.46
C TYR A 295 -14.58 4.45 -23.91
N GLN A 296 -14.16 5.69 -24.13
CA GLN A 296 -12.77 5.99 -24.50
C GLN A 296 -11.82 5.66 -23.35
N THR A 297 -12.21 5.96 -22.11
CA THR A 297 -11.49 5.54 -20.90
C THR A 297 -11.43 4.02 -20.81
N TYR A 298 -12.55 3.32 -21.02
CA TYR A 298 -12.57 1.86 -21.06
C TYR A 298 -11.61 1.29 -22.12
N LYS A 299 -11.66 1.80 -23.35
CA LYS A 299 -10.83 1.34 -24.47
C LYS A 299 -9.35 1.55 -24.17
N TYR A 300 -8.99 2.73 -23.65
CA TYR A 300 -7.63 3.04 -23.22
C TYR A 300 -7.16 2.06 -22.14
N LEU A 301 -7.91 1.95 -21.04
CA LEU A 301 -7.54 1.14 -19.88
C LEU A 301 -7.46 -0.36 -20.19
N TYR A 302 -8.44 -0.89 -20.91
CA TYR A 302 -8.40 -2.29 -21.34
C TYR A 302 -7.28 -2.52 -22.37
N GLY A 303 -7.00 -1.53 -23.22
CA GLY A 303 -5.87 -1.53 -24.15
C GLY A 303 -4.51 -1.71 -23.49
N LEU A 304 -4.34 -1.26 -22.23
CA LEU A 304 -3.09 -1.42 -21.48
C LEU A 304 -2.75 -2.88 -21.23
N ILE A 305 -3.75 -3.72 -20.96
CA ILE A 305 -3.58 -5.11 -20.51
C ILE A 305 -4.02 -6.16 -21.53
N LYS A 306 -4.83 -5.80 -22.53
CA LYS A 306 -5.34 -6.76 -23.52
C LYS A 306 -4.19 -7.38 -24.32
N LYS A 307 -4.39 -8.64 -24.71
CA LYS A 307 -3.56 -9.31 -25.71
C LYS A 307 -3.59 -8.49 -27.00
N GLN A 308 -2.42 -8.13 -27.51
CA GLN A 308 -2.31 -7.48 -28.81
C GLN A 308 -2.13 -8.56 -29.86
N THR A 309 -3.04 -8.62 -30.84
CA THR A 309 -2.80 -9.37 -32.07
C THR A 309 -1.73 -8.62 -32.87
N THR A 310 -0.86 -9.36 -33.56
CA THR A 310 0.29 -8.81 -34.30
C THR A 310 -0.12 -7.69 -35.27
N ASP A 311 -1.32 -7.79 -35.85
CA ASP A 311 -1.88 -6.81 -36.80
C ASP A 311 -2.31 -5.48 -36.16
N GLU A 312 -2.72 -5.51 -34.89
CA GLU A 312 -3.16 -4.31 -34.15
C GLU A 312 -1.94 -3.48 -33.69
N TYR A 313 -0.81 -4.14 -33.39
CA TYR A 313 0.44 -3.46 -33.07
C TYR A 313 1.00 -2.70 -34.28
N THR A 314 1.02 -3.34 -35.46
CA THR A 314 1.49 -2.71 -36.70
C THR A 314 0.61 -1.51 -37.09
N SER A 315 -0.71 -1.59 -36.92
CA SER A 315 -1.61 -0.45 -37.20
C SER A 315 -1.40 0.73 -36.26
N ASN A 316 -1.28 0.50 -34.94
CA ASN A 316 -1.04 1.57 -33.97
C ASN A 316 0.34 2.21 -34.14
N LEU A 317 1.36 1.43 -34.50
CA LEU A 317 2.70 1.94 -34.81
C LEU A 317 2.69 2.81 -36.07
N LEU A 318 1.95 2.38 -37.11
CA LEU A 318 1.78 3.17 -38.34
C LEU A 318 1.00 4.46 -38.09
N GLU A 319 -0.08 4.43 -37.30
CA GLU A 319 -0.83 5.64 -36.93
C GLU A 319 0.00 6.63 -36.10
N ALA A 320 0.90 6.14 -35.24
CA ALA A 320 1.80 6.99 -34.45
C ALA A 320 2.93 7.62 -35.28
N LEU A 321 3.28 7.01 -36.42
CA LEU A 321 4.31 7.49 -37.34
C LEU A 321 3.77 8.43 -38.43
N VAL A 322 2.45 8.53 -38.58
CA VAL A 322 1.83 9.55 -39.45
C VAL A 322 1.80 10.88 -38.69
N PRO A 323 2.51 11.93 -39.13
CA PRO A 323 2.41 13.24 -38.51
C PRO A 323 0.97 13.72 -38.62
N ARG A 324 0.37 14.06 -37.48
CA ARG A 324 -0.95 14.69 -37.43
C ARG A 324 -0.82 16.08 -38.06
N LEU A 325 -1.26 16.19 -39.32
CA LEU A 325 -1.34 17.43 -40.09
C LEU A 325 -2.45 18.34 -39.59
#